data_AF-A0A5M3XBX5-F1
#
_entry.id   AF-A0A5M3XBX5-F1
#
_cell.length_a   1.000
_cell.length_b   1.000
_cell.length_c   1.000
_cell.angle_alpha   90.00
_cell.angle_beta   90.00
_cell.angle_gamma   90.00
#
_symmetry.space_group_name_H-M   'P 1'
#
loop_
_entity.id
_entity.type
_entity.pdbx_description
1 polymer ?
#
loop_
_entity_poly.entity_id
_entity_poly.type
_entity_poly.pdbx_seq_one_letter_code
_entity_poly.pdbx_strand_id
1 'polypeptide(L)'
;MPNRAARRCTAAGCPSDAAFGGRCAKHRHPARKPKASAPRPSSHAQGYTRKWRELSERIRAQRPWCEVPSCGAPSEHVDHIDGDKTNWAESNLAALCHSHHSQKTAKHDGGFGNPRTPRP
;
A
#
# COMPACT_ATOMS: atom_id res chain seq x y z
N MET A 1 -34.60 28.13 -23.00
CA MET A 1 -33.65 29.07 -22.37
C MET A 1 -33.28 28.54 -21.00
N PRO A 2 -31.99 28.49 -20.58
CA PRO A 2 -31.67 28.09 -19.21
C PRO A 2 -32.23 29.16 -18.25
N ASN A 3 -33.28 28.80 -17.52
CA ASN A 3 -34.17 29.72 -16.81
C ASN A 3 -33.65 30.14 -15.42
N ARG A 4 -32.32 30.13 -15.23
CA ARG A 4 -31.72 30.36 -13.91
C ARG A 4 -30.70 31.49 -13.97
N ALA A 5 -30.90 32.49 -13.12
CA ALA A 5 -29.94 33.57 -12.92
C ALA A 5 -28.54 33.02 -12.61
N ALA A 6 -27.52 33.69 -13.15
CA ALA A 6 -26.12 33.33 -12.89
C ALA A 6 -25.83 33.35 -11.38
N ARG A 7 -25.17 32.31 -10.89
CA ARG A 7 -24.76 32.23 -9.48
C ARG A 7 -23.50 33.04 -9.30
N ARG A 8 -23.40 33.81 -8.22
CA ARG A 8 -22.14 34.47 -7.83
C ARG A 8 -21.08 33.46 -7.42
N CYS A 9 -19.82 33.84 -7.60
CA CYS A 9 -18.69 33.07 -7.12
C CYS A 9 -18.73 32.92 -5.59
N THR A 10 -18.44 31.73 -5.08
CA THR A 10 -18.39 31.41 -3.64
C THR A 10 -17.05 31.76 -2.98
N ALA A 11 -16.13 32.42 -3.70
CA ALA A 11 -14.90 32.93 -3.09
C ALA A 11 -15.22 34.16 -2.25
N ALA A 12 -14.65 34.21 -1.04
CA ALA A 12 -14.88 35.32 -0.11
C ALA A 12 -14.57 36.65 -0.80
N GLY A 13 -15.55 37.56 -0.81
CA GLY A 13 -15.41 38.89 -1.41
C GLY A 13 -15.36 38.94 -2.94
N CYS A 14 -15.58 37.83 -3.67
CA CYS A 14 -15.55 37.84 -5.13
C CYS A 14 -16.92 38.24 -5.73
N PRO A 15 -17.03 39.38 -6.45
CA PRO A 15 -18.30 39.81 -7.04
C PRO A 15 -18.62 39.13 -8.37
N SER A 16 -17.67 38.37 -8.95
CA SER A 16 -17.81 37.78 -10.28
C SER A 16 -18.79 36.61 -10.33
N ASP A 17 -19.37 36.37 -11.50
CA ASP A 17 -20.22 35.22 -11.75
C ASP A 17 -19.42 33.91 -11.74
N ALA A 18 -20.05 32.85 -11.22
CA ALA A 18 -19.52 31.50 -11.22
C ALA A 18 -19.66 30.88 -12.61
N ALA A 19 -18.58 30.28 -13.09
CA ALA A 19 -18.57 29.54 -14.35
C ALA A 19 -18.79 28.04 -14.13
N PHE A 20 -18.07 27.43 -13.17
CA PHE A 20 -18.15 26.00 -12.88
C PHE A 20 -17.94 25.73 -11.39
N GLY A 21 -18.73 24.83 -10.80
CA GLY A 21 -18.58 24.42 -9.40
C GLY A 21 -18.69 25.58 -8.38
N GLY A 22 -19.41 26.66 -8.72
CA GLY A 22 -19.54 27.83 -7.86
C GLY A 22 -18.33 28.77 -7.85
N ARG A 23 -17.32 28.58 -8.71
CA ARG A 23 -16.13 29.45 -8.80
C ARG A 23 -16.06 30.19 -10.15
N CYS A 24 -15.53 31.41 -10.14
CA CYS A 24 -15.19 32.14 -11.37
C CYS A 24 -13.85 31.64 -11.95
N ALA A 25 -13.48 32.10 -13.16
CA ALA A 25 -12.23 31.67 -13.82
C ALA A 25 -10.97 31.91 -12.96
N LYS A 26 -10.93 33.01 -12.18
CA LYS A 26 -9.82 33.35 -11.28
C LYS A 26 -9.74 32.46 -10.03
N HIS A 27 -10.86 31.88 -9.60
CA HIS A 27 -10.95 31.07 -8.39
C HIS A 27 -11.19 29.59 -8.69
N ARG A 28 -10.92 29.18 -9.93
CA ARG A 28 -11.04 27.79 -10.33
C ARG A 28 -9.94 26.99 -9.63
N HIS A 29 -10.33 25.95 -8.90
CA HIS A 29 -9.34 24.99 -8.40
C HIS A 29 -8.62 24.37 -9.60
N PRO A 30 -7.29 24.16 -9.51
CA PRO A 30 -6.58 23.42 -10.53
C PRO A 30 -7.27 22.08 -10.74
N ALA A 31 -7.30 21.61 -11.99
CA ALA A 31 -7.80 20.28 -12.28
C ALA A 31 -7.07 19.29 -11.37
N ARG A 32 -7.83 18.40 -10.70
CA ARG A 32 -7.21 17.31 -9.94
C ARG A 32 -6.24 16.62 -10.90
N LYS A 33 -4.96 16.49 -10.50
CA LYS A 33 -3.99 15.74 -11.29
C LYS A 33 -4.64 14.40 -11.65
N PRO A 34 -4.59 13.95 -12.92
CA PRO A 34 -5.06 12.62 -13.26
C PRO A 34 -4.39 11.65 -12.29
N LYS A 35 -5.17 10.74 -11.69
CA LYS A 35 -4.59 9.74 -10.78
C LYS A 35 -3.47 9.05 -11.55
N ALA A 36 -2.25 9.09 -11.01
CA ALA A 36 -1.13 8.38 -11.60
C ALA A 36 -1.51 6.91 -11.84
N SER A 37 -1.10 6.40 -13.00
CA SER A 37 -1.08 5.00 -13.47
C SER A 37 -1.73 3.93 -12.59
N ALA A 38 -2.65 3.18 -13.21
CA ALA A 38 -3.28 1.91 -12.78
C ALA A 38 -3.83 1.87 -11.33
N PRO A 39 -5.09 1.42 -11.12
CA PRO A 39 -5.56 1.16 -9.77
C PRO A 39 -4.64 0.14 -9.09
N ARG A 40 -4.39 0.34 -7.79
CA ARG A 40 -3.65 -0.63 -6.98
C ARG A 40 -4.27 -2.01 -7.17
N PRO A 41 -3.47 -3.07 -7.43
CA PRO A 41 -4.00 -4.42 -7.58
C PRO A 41 -4.82 -4.85 -6.36
N SER A 42 -5.83 -5.71 -6.55
CA SER A 42 -6.61 -6.26 -5.44
C SER A 42 -5.73 -7.06 -4.45
N SER A 43 -6.20 -7.34 -3.23
CA SER A 43 -5.41 -8.12 -2.27
C SER A 43 -5.07 -9.51 -2.84
N HIS A 44 -6.04 -10.14 -3.53
CA HIS A 44 -5.84 -11.41 -4.21
C HIS A 44 -4.74 -11.30 -5.28
N ALA A 45 -4.78 -10.26 -6.11
CA ALA A 45 -3.75 -10.00 -7.12
C ALA A 45 -2.38 -9.66 -6.50
N GLN A 46 -2.34 -9.17 -5.25
CA GLN A 46 -1.10 -8.92 -4.50
C GLN A 46 -0.50 -10.18 -3.83
N GLY A 47 -1.20 -11.33 -3.89
CA GLY A 47 -0.78 -12.61 -3.34
C GLY A 47 -1.46 -13.02 -2.03
N TYR A 48 -2.39 -12.21 -1.49
CA TYR A 48 -3.16 -12.54 -0.27
C TYR A 48 -4.30 -13.53 -0.57
N THR A 49 -3.94 -14.72 -1.05
CA THR A 49 -4.89 -15.79 -1.40
C THR A 49 -5.27 -16.61 -0.16
N ARG A 50 -6.39 -17.36 -0.25
CA ARG A 50 -6.78 -18.31 0.81
C ARG A 50 -5.66 -19.31 1.12
N LYS A 51 -5.01 -19.84 0.07
CA LYS A 51 -3.91 -20.79 0.19
C LYS A 51 -2.71 -20.20 0.94
N TRP A 52 -2.37 -18.94 0.69
CA TRP A 52 -1.32 -18.25 1.44
C TRP A 52 -1.67 -18.10 2.93
N ARG A 53 -2.93 -17.78 3.24
CA ARG A 53 -3.38 -17.67 4.64
C ARG A 53 -3.22 -19.00 5.38
N GLU A 54 -3.71 -20.10 4.81
CA GLU A 54 -3.60 -21.44 5.39
C GLU A 54 -2.14 -21.88 5.56
N LEU A 55 -1.30 -21.63 4.54
CA LEU A 55 0.12 -21.95 4.58
C LEU A 55 0.86 -21.15 5.66
N SER A 56 0.64 -19.84 5.72
CA SER A 56 1.32 -18.96 6.69
C SER A 56 0.87 -19.22 8.12
N GLU A 57 -0.38 -19.60 8.36
CA GLU A 57 -0.84 -20.08 9.67
C GLU A 57 -0.14 -21.37 10.09
N ARG A 58 -0.06 -22.35 9.17
CA ARG A 58 0.65 -23.61 9.43
C ARG A 58 2.13 -23.41 9.73
N ILE A 59 2.82 -22.56 8.96
CA ILE A 59 4.24 -22.26 9.19
C ILE A 59 4.45 -21.57 10.54
N ARG A 60 3.61 -20.59 10.92
CA ARG A 60 3.71 -19.96 12.26
C ARG A 60 3.46 -20.94 13.40
N ALA A 61 2.53 -21.88 13.23
CA ALA A 61 2.29 -22.91 14.22
C ALA A 61 3.47 -23.89 14.36
N GLN A 62 4.12 -24.26 13.25
CA GLN A 62 5.27 -25.16 13.24
C GLN A 62 6.56 -24.47 13.71
N ARG A 63 6.68 -23.17 13.47
CA ARG A 63 7.87 -22.36 13.76
C ARG A 63 7.47 -21.17 14.65
N PRO A 64 7.20 -21.42 15.95
CA PRO A 64 6.61 -20.41 16.84
C PRO A 64 7.58 -19.27 17.23
N TRP A 65 8.87 -19.40 16.91
CA TRP A 65 9.90 -18.43 17.24
C TRP A 65 10.49 -17.79 15.97
N CYS A 66 10.95 -16.54 16.10
CA CYS A 66 11.63 -15.84 15.02
C CYS A 66 12.91 -16.59 14.61
N GLU A 67 13.05 -16.85 13.32
CA GLU A 67 14.19 -17.59 12.75
C GLU A 67 15.48 -16.76 12.64
N VAL A 68 15.45 -15.47 12.99
CA VAL A 68 16.66 -14.64 13.05
C VAL A 68 17.51 -15.08 14.24
N PRO A 69 18.81 -15.38 14.04
CA PRO A 69 19.70 -15.77 15.12
C PRO A 69 19.64 -14.79 16.29
N SER A 70 19.61 -15.33 17.51
CA SER A 70 19.62 -14.57 18.77
C SER A 70 18.40 -13.66 19.04
N CYS A 71 17.33 -13.70 18.22
CA CYS A 71 16.14 -12.88 18.48
C CYS A 71 15.29 -13.40 19.65
N GLY A 72 14.98 -14.70 19.68
CA GLY A 72 14.14 -15.34 20.72
C GLY A 72 12.68 -14.85 20.82
N ALA A 73 12.24 -13.91 19.98
CA ALA A 73 10.88 -13.38 19.99
C ALA A 73 9.90 -14.35 19.29
N PRO A 74 8.60 -14.35 19.65
CA PRO A 74 7.60 -15.14 18.93
C PRO A 74 7.50 -14.72 17.46
N SER A 75 7.19 -15.67 16.59
CA SER A 75 6.92 -15.39 15.19
C SER A 75 5.50 -14.84 15.02
N GLU A 76 5.36 -13.80 14.19
CA GLU A 76 4.08 -13.14 13.92
C GLU A 76 3.78 -13.12 12.42
N HIS A 77 4.83 -13.13 11.60
CA HIS A 77 4.77 -13.01 10.16
C HIS A 77 5.50 -14.17 9.49
N VAL A 78 5.08 -14.50 8.27
CA VAL A 78 5.79 -15.40 7.36
C VAL A 78 6.19 -14.60 6.14
N ASP A 79 7.46 -14.67 5.78
CA ASP A 79 8.00 -13.98 4.61
C ASP A 79 8.73 -14.94 3.68
N HIS A 80 8.73 -14.63 2.38
CA HIS A 80 9.51 -15.36 1.40
C HIS A 80 10.98 -14.95 1.56
N ILE A 81 11.92 -15.90 1.58
CA ILE A 81 13.34 -15.60 1.76
C ILE A 81 13.85 -14.84 0.53
N ASP A 82 13.66 -15.42 -0.66
CA ASP A 82 14.02 -14.85 -1.97
C ASP A 82 13.19 -13.62 -2.39
N GLY A 83 12.02 -13.42 -1.78
CA GLY A 83 11.09 -12.35 -2.13
C GLY A 83 10.17 -12.66 -3.32
N ASP A 84 10.26 -13.86 -3.90
CA ASP A 84 9.34 -14.34 -4.92
C ASP A 84 8.06 -14.90 -4.25
N LYS A 85 6.97 -14.15 -4.37
CA LYS A 85 5.66 -14.49 -3.82
C LYS A 85 5.03 -15.76 -4.43
N THR A 86 5.59 -16.30 -5.50
CA THR A 86 5.12 -17.53 -6.16
C THR A 86 5.84 -18.77 -5.64
N ASN A 87 6.99 -18.61 -4.97
CA ASN A 87 7.78 -19.71 -4.44
C ASN A 87 7.29 -20.13 -3.05
N TRP A 88 6.34 -21.07 -3.03
CA TRP A 88 5.72 -21.56 -1.80
C TRP A 88 6.45 -22.74 -1.15
N ALA A 89 7.71 -23.01 -1.53
CA ALA A 89 8.51 -24.03 -0.88
C ALA A 89 8.73 -23.67 0.59
N GLU A 90 8.52 -24.62 1.51
CA GLU A 90 8.67 -24.36 2.95
C GLU A 90 10.09 -23.96 3.35
N SER A 91 11.09 -24.41 2.59
CA SER A 91 12.49 -23.99 2.73
C SER A 91 12.72 -22.53 2.33
N ASN A 92 11.83 -21.95 1.52
CA ASN A 92 11.87 -20.54 1.13
C ASN A 92 10.99 -19.65 2.03
N LEU A 93 10.32 -20.21 3.04
CA LEU A 93 9.50 -19.43 3.97
C LEU A 93 10.22 -19.29 5.30
N ALA A 94 10.24 -18.07 5.83
CA ALA A 94 10.81 -17.74 7.14
C ALA A 94 9.75 -17.19 8.09
N ALA A 95 9.67 -17.73 9.30
CA ALA A 95 8.85 -17.22 10.38
C ALA A 95 9.61 -16.11 11.15
N LEU A 96 9.05 -14.90 11.17
CA LEU A 96 9.71 -13.70 11.69
C LEU A 96 8.83 -12.97 12.71
N CYS A 97 9.46 -12.35 13.71
CA CYS A 97 8.79 -11.38 14.58
C CYS A 97 8.52 -10.06 13.83
N HIS A 98 7.65 -9.22 14.38
CA HIS A 98 7.30 -7.93 13.76
C HIS A 98 8.52 -7.04 13.46
N SER A 99 9.49 -6.97 14.39
CA SER A 99 10.68 -6.12 14.25
C SER A 99 11.54 -6.55 13.07
N HIS A 100 11.92 -7.83 12.99
CA HIS A 100 12.79 -8.32 11.92
C HIS A 100 12.10 -8.32 10.55
N HIS A 101 10.80 -8.62 10.51
CA HIS A 101 10.02 -8.49 9.29
C HIS A 101 10.00 -7.04 8.77
N SER A 102 9.80 -6.07 9.66
CA SER A 102 9.80 -4.64 9.32
C SER A 102 11.18 -4.17 8.83
N GLN A 103 12.26 -4.60 9.48
CA GLN A 103 13.63 -4.30 9.06
C GLN A 103 13.91 -4.85 7.65
N LYS A 104 13.51 -6.10 7.38
CA LYS A 104 13.66 -6.71 6.05
C LYS A 104 12.87 -5.95 4.98
N THR A 105 11.64 -5.55 5.29
CA THR A 105 10.78 -4.75 4.40
C THR A 105 11.42 -3.41 4.05
N ALA A 106 11.96 -2.71 5.05
CA ALA A 106 12.64 -1.43 4.85
C ALA A 106 13.92 -1.58 4.01
N LYS A 107 14.68 -2.65 4.23
CA LYS A 107 15.98 -2.88 3.57
C LYS A 107 15.86 -3.39 2.13
N HIS A 108 14.90 -4.27 1.86
CA HIS A 108 14.83 -5.03 0.61
C HIS A 108 13.60 -4.72 -0.24
N ASP A 109 12.44 -4.44 0.36
CA ASP A 109 11.17 -4.34 -0.38
C ASP A 109 10.78 -2.90 -0.73
N GLY A 110 11.63 -1.93 -0.40
CA GLY A 110 11.34 -0.52 -0.60
C GLY A 110 10.29 0.04 0.37
N GLY A 111 10.19 -0.55 1.57
CA GLY A 111 9.45 0.06 2.67
C GLY A 111 9.92 1.51 2.90
N PHE A 112 9.01 2.40 3.24
CA PHE A 112 9.28 3.82 3.48
C PHE A 112 9.86 4.59 2.27
N GLY A 113 9.71 4.08 1.04
CA GLY A 113 10.23 4.72 -0.16
C GLY A 113 11.70 4.40 -0.44
N ASN A 114 12.28 3.41 0.26
CA ASN A 114 13.63 2.94 0.02
C ASN A 114 13.77 2.26 -1.36
N PRO A 115 14.98 2.20 -1.94
CA PRO A 115 15.21 1.40 -3.14
C PRO A 115 15.01 -0.09 -2.84
N ARG A 116 14.44 -0.82 -3.81
CA ARG A 116 14.35 -2.28 -3.73
C ARG A 116 15.73 -2.87 -3.97
N THR A 117 16.18 -3.77 -3.10
CA THR A 117 17.48 -4.44 -3.23
C THR A 117 17.29 -5.95 -3.34
N PRO A 118 18.19 -6.67 -4.02
CA PRO A 118 18.14 -8.13 -4.06
C PRO A 118 18.14 -8.70 -2.65
N ARG A 119 17.33 -9.75 -2.45
CA ARG A 119 17.33 -10.54 -1.21
C ARG A 119 18.42 -11.62 -1.31
N PRO A 120 19.07 -11.96 -0.19
CA PRO A 120 20.06 -13.03 -0.13
C PRO A 120 19.45 -14.40 -0.38
#